data_AF-A0A382YIM9-F1
#
_entry.id   AF-A0A382YIM9-F1
#
_cell.length_a   1.000
_cell.length_b   1.000
_cell.length_c   1.000
_cell.angle_alpha   90.00
_cell.angle_beta   90.00
_cell.angle_gamma   90.00
#
_symmetry.space_group_name_H-M   'P 1'
#
loop_
_entity.id
_entity.type
_entity.pdbx_description
1 polymer ?
#
loop_
_entity_poly.entity_id
_entity_poly.type
_entity_poly.pdbx_seq_one_letter_code
_entity_poly.pdbx_strand_id
1 'polypeptide(L)' 'MGGTLPVCALLLDLLDVYTVTFAFGLDDENAHAPDEFFRLDSFGRGQEAYRKLLKRLAQQDGLRG' A
#
# COMPACT_ATOMS: atom_id res chain seq x y z
N MET A 1 4.04 -3.55 -9.97
CA MET A 1 4.89 -4.54 -9.25
C MET A 1 4.20 -5.19 -8.07
N GLY A 2 4.23 -6.53 -8.01
CA GLY A 2 3.72 -7.34 -6.90
C GLY A 2 4.77 -8.38 -6.49
N GLY A 3 4.90 -8.59 -5.18
CA GLY A 3 5.80 -9.59 -4.61
C GLY A 3 5.12 -10.31 -3.44
N THR A 4 5.69 -11.42 -3.00
CA THR A 4 5.19 -12.11 -1.81
C THR A 4 5.51 -11.28 -0.57
N LEU A 5 4.50 -10.98 0.24
CA LEU A 5 4.64 -10.31 1.53
C LEU A 5 4.26 -11.30 2.64
N PRO A 6 5.22 -12.09 3.18
CA PRO A 6 4.93 -13.10 4.21
C PRO A 6 4.21 -12.52 5.45
N VAL A 7 4.44 -11.24 5.74
CA VAL A 7 3.78 -10.52 6.84
C VAL A 7 2.26 -10.50 6.72
N CYS A 8 1.70 -10.53 5.51
CA CYS A 8 0.26 -10.57 5.32
C CYS A 8 -0.37 -11.85 5.89
N ALA A 9 0.30 -13.00 5.74
CA ALA A 9 -0.15 -14.26 6.34
C ALA A 9 -0.02 -14.23 7.86
N LEU A 10 1.10 -13.70 8.37
CA LEU A 10 1.32 -13.57 9.82
C LEU A 10 0.28 -12.66 10.50
N LEU A 11 -0.11 -11.57 9.85
CA LEU A 11 -1.14 -10.66 10.40
C LEU A 11 -2.51 -11.32 10.48
N LEU A 12 -2.85 -12.15 9.50
CA LEU A 12 -4.06 -12.96 9.56
C LEU A 12 -3.98 -13.99 10.69
N ASP A 13 -2.89 -14.75 10.76
CA ASP A 13 -2.76 -15.85 11.73
C ASP A 13 -2.70 -15.35 13.19
N LEU A 14 -2.05 -14.22 13.44
CA LEU A 14 -1.81 -13.71 14.80
C LEU A 14 -2.89 -12.76 15.29
N LEU A 15 -3.52 -11.99 14.40
CA LEU A 15 -4.42 -10.89 14.76
C LEU A 15 -5.82 -11.03 14.14
N ASP A 16 -6.06 -12.04 13.31
CA ASP A 16 -7.31 -12.24 12.56
C ASP A 16 -7.70 -11.02 11.70
N VAL A 17 -6.68 -10.34 11.14
CA VAL A 17 -6.89 -9.17 10.28
C VAL A 17 -6.42 -9.41 8.85
N TYR A 18 -7.31 -9.09 7.91
CA TYR A 18 -6.96 -9.04 6.49
C TYR A 18 -6.18 -7.76 6.16
N THR A 19 -5.28 -7.86 5.18
CA THR A 19 -4.45 -6.74 4.73
C THR A 19 -4.78 -6.35 3.30
N VAL A 20 -4.54 -5.07 2.98
CA VAL A 20 -4.66 -4.54 1.61
C VAL A 20 -3.32 -3.90 1.25
N THR A 21 -2.70 -4.36 0.17
CA THR A 21 -1.52 -3.70 -0.39
C THR A 21 -1.94 -2.46 -1.16
N PHE A 22 -1.40 -1.30 -0.78
CA PHE A 22 -1.68 -0.02 -1.43
C PHE A 22 -0.36 0.66 -1.78
N ALA A 23 0.14 0.40 -2.99
CA ALA A 23 1.46 0.81 -3.45
C ALA A 23 1.40 1.43 -4.86
N PHE A 24 2.46 2.15 -5.25
CA PHE A 24 2.47 3.00 -6.45
C PHE A 24 3.65 2.72 -7.40
N GLY A 25 4.42 1.66 -7.16
CA GLY A 25 5.54 1.26 -8.02
C GLY A 25 5.06 0.73 -9.38
N LEU A 26 5.66 1.25 -10.44
CA LEU A 26 5.38 0.86 -11.82
C LEU A 26 6.42 -0.13 -12.34
N ASP A 27 6.06 -0.85 -13.40
CA ASP A 27 6.84 -2.03 -13.81
C ASP A 27 8.20 -1.70 -14.45
N ASP A 28 8.38 -0.46 -14.91
CA ASP A 28 9.62 0.02 -15.51
C ASP A 28 10.55 0.75 -14.53
N GLU A 29 10.23 0.74 -13.24
CA GLU A 29 10.98 1.45 -12.19
C GLU A 29 12.15 0.62 -11.63
N ASN A 30 12.48 -0.52 -12.25
CA ASN A 30 13.64 -1.36 -11.95
C ASN A 30 13.79 -1.74 -10.47
N ALA A 31 12.68 -2.02 -9.79
CA ALA A 31 12.70 -2.46 -8.39
C ALA A 31 13.68 -3.63 -8.21
N HIS A 32 14.68 -3.46 -7.34
CA HIS A 32 15.76 -4.41 -7.09
C HIS A 32 16.73 -4.65 -8.27
N ALA A 33 16.88 -3.68 -9.17
CA ALA A 33 17.83 -3.71 -10.28
C ALA A 33 18.62 -2.38 -10.40
N PRO A 34 19.72 -2.34 -11.19
CA PRO A 34 20.41 -1.09 -11.50
C PRO A 34 19.46 -0.05 -12.13
N ASP A 35 19.79 1.22 -11.92
CA ASP A 35 18.96 2.36 -12.37
C ASP A 35 17.51 2.30 -11.83
N GLU A 36 17.34 1.80 -10.61
CA GLU A 36 16.08 1.89 -9.84
C GLU A 36 15.72 3.37 -9.63
N PHE A 37 14.48 3.74 -9.98
CA PHE A 37 14.00 5.10 -9.85
C PHE A 37 12.54 5.14 -9.44
N PHE A 38 12.04 6.33 -9.11
CA PHE A 38 10.63 6.53 -8.84
C PHE A 38 10.17 7.86 -9.45
N ARG A 39 8.97 7.88 -10.04
CA ARG A 39 8.44 9.10 -10.67
C ARG A 39 8.01 10.13 -9.63
N LEU A 40 8.40 11.39 -9.85
CA LEU A 40 7.95 12.51 -9.00
C LEU A 40 6.43 12.68 -9.01
N ASP A 41 5.78 12.45 -10.17
CA ASP A 41 4.32 12.47 -10.26
C ASP A 41 3.68 11.37 -9.41
N SER A 42 4.25 10.16 -9.39
CA SER A 42 3.81 9.06 -8.53
C SER A 42 4.04 9.39 -7.05
N PHE A 43 5.12 10.09 -6.71
CA PHE A 43 5.43 10.54 -5.35
C PHE A 43 4.38 11.50 -4.81
N GLY A 44 3.99 12.52 -5.59
CA GLY A 44 2.92 13.43 -5.20
C GLY A 44 1.55 12.74 -5.15
N ARG A 45 1.23 11.94 -6.18
CA ARG A 45 -0.06 11.24 -6.26
C ARG A 45 -0.25 10.20 -5.16
N GLY A 46 0.81 9.51 -4.74
CA GLY A 46 0.76 8.52 -3.68
C GLY A 46 0.35 9.12 -2.34
N GLN A 47 0.91 10.28 -1.98
CA GLN A 47 0.55 11.00 -0.76
C GLN A 47 -0.93 11.42 -0.76
N GLU A 48 -1.41 11.96 -1.88
CA GLU A 48 -2.82 12.35 -2.04
C GLU A 48 -3.76 11.13 -1.99
N ALA A 49 -3.34 10.01 -2.56
CA ALA A 49 -4.08 8.75 -2.51
C ALA A 49 -4.19 8.23 -1.07
N TYR A 50 -3.11 8.23 -0.29
CA TYR A 50 -3.15 7.89 1.15
C TYR A 50 -4.06 8.82 1.94
N ARG A 51 -3.95 10.15 1.72
CA ARG A 51 -4.83 11.14 2.35
C ARG A 51 -6.31 10.82 2.09
N LYS A 52 -6.66 10.50 0.84
CA LYS A 52 -8.02 10.13 0.46
C LYS A 52 -8.47 8.81 1.08
N LEU A 53 -7.60 7.79 1.09
CA LEU A 53 -7.89 6.48 1.66
C LEU A 53 -8.20 6.59 3.15
N LEU A 54 -7.31 7.22 3.92
CA LEU A 54 -7.46 7.36 5.38
C LEU A 54 -8.72 8.16 5.75
N LYS A 55 -9.03 9.23 5.00
CA LYS A 55 -10.27 10.00 5.22
C LYS A 55 -11.53 9.16 4.98
N ARG A 56 -11.55 8.32 3.95
CA ARG A 56 -12.68 7.43 3.68
C ARG A 56 -12.79 6.33 4.72
N LEU A 57 -11.66 5.77 5.15
CA LEU A 57 -11.64 4.74 6.19
C LEU A 57 -12.21 5.28 7.50
N ALA A 58 -11.86 6.52 7.88
CA ALA A 58 -12.42 7.18 9.05
C ALA A 58 -13.94 7.45 8.99
N GLN A 59 -14.54 7.37 7.80
CA GLN A 59 -15.97 7.56 7.57
C GLN A 59 -16.74 6.24 7.45
N GLN A 60 -16.07 5.08 7.45
CA GLN A 60 -16.78 3.81 7.40
C GLN A 60 -17.40 3.48 8.77
N ASP A 61 -18.72 3.29 8.78
CA ASP A 61 -19.43 2.78 9.94
C ASP A 61 -19.02 1.32 10.20
N GLY A 62 -18.69 1.00 11.46
CA GLY A 62 -18.22 -0.31 11.90
C GLY A 62 -16.79 -0.37 12.45
N LEU A 63 -15.99 0.70 12.31
CA LEU A 63 -14.68 0.83 12.97
C LEU A 63 -14.75 1.47 14.37
N ARG A 64 -15.94 1.91 14.78
CA ARG A 64 -16.26 2.29 16.17
C ARG A 64 -16.95 1.11 16.85
N GLY A 65 -16.22 0.02 17.02
CA GLY A 65 -16.55 -1.07 17.94
C GLY A 65 -15.80 -0.88 19.24
#